data_AF-A0A2E6TF57-F1
#
_entry.id   AF-A0A2E6TF57-F1
#
_cell.length_a   1.000
_cell.length_b   1.000
_cell.length_c   1.000
_cell.angle_alpha   90.00
_cell.angle_beta   90.00
_cell.angle_gamma   90.00
#
_symmetry.space_group_name_H-M   'P 1'
#
loop_
_entity.id
_entity.type
_entity.pdbx_description
1 polymer ?
#
loop_
_entity_poly.entity_id
_entity_poly.type
_entity_poly.pdbx_seq_one_letter_code
_entity_poly.pdbx_strand_id
1 'polypeptide(L)'
;MKHIISLRFCVTILLALIAASGLAAKTSKKLQVFILAGQSNMVGHANAHTIATLYDSEDAGDKRLTQLVFKKGSDFSKKALSEQLSDGRKIDELTGGISNDKIKKMSAGPEKTALEEKVKKHKEAYEAYRKQVVSTCVLSDQVYISSIADGNKRSGPLTVGYGGNKDKIGPEFGFGLAMAQKLDAPILIIKTSWGGKSINYNFRPPSAGPYELNEKEKNGGKAEDIKKNAGLNWRMMNEAVHAVLKDLTKYHPAYDPKVGHEMAGFVWFQGFNDQFSDAFRDNYRQNMIHFIKDVRTEYKTPNMPFVIGVLGTNMTKEGVDKNAVSVGQREAAKAPEFKGNVVSVESYKSYDLKARKVFDSGWAKNFAQWRLVGSDRPYHYLGSGKFFVRLGDAFANAMFGLIENKTAAASSGVAVANGEKIAFLGDSITAAGRRPGGYCQLVLAALKDQGIEATPVFAGIGGHKSNQMLARLEKDVLRHKPDWMTLSCGVNDVWHGARGVDLPSYKKNITAIVDKAQAAGVKVMLLTSTMIREDQANDLNQKLAPYNEFIRALAKEKKCLLADLNADMQAGLKKFPADAPKGKQLTSDGVHMNKAGNIMMARGVAKAFGLTDEQLDESAKKWK
;
A
#
# COMPACT_ATOMS: atom_id res chain seq x y z
N MET A 1 69.33 43.02 -11.32
CA MET A 1 69.77 42.39 -10.05
C MET A 1 68.53 41.93 -9.28
N LYS A 2 68.43 40.61 -9.08
CA LYS A 2 67.79 39.87 -7.98
C LYS A 2 66.32 40.14 -7.58
N HIS A 3 65.50 39.14 -7.90
CA HIS A 3 64.37 38.56 -7.14
C HIS A 3 63.23 39.47 -6.65
N ILE A 4 62.03 39.24 -7.18
CA ILE A 4 60.90 38.61 -6.45
C ILE A 4 59.89 38.11 -7.51
N ILE A 5 59.89 36.80 -7.70
CA ILE A 5 58.81 36.02 -8.34
C ILE A 5 57.99 35.44 -7.19
N SER A 6 56.69 35.26 -7.42
CA SER A 6 55.69 34.62 -6.56
C SER A 6 54.91 35.59 -5.68
N LEU A 7 53.68 35.91 -6.10
CA LEU A 7 52.44 35.69 -5.30
C LEU A 7 51.19 36.28 -6.00
N ARG A 8 50.91 35.97 -7.27
CA ARG A 8 49.64 36.40 -7.92
C ARG A 8 48.95 35.36 -8.82
N PHE A 9 49.25 34.08 -8.66
CA PHE A 9 48.60 33.00 -9.44
C PHE A 9 47.94 31.88 -8.60
N CYS A 10 47.67 32.12 -7.30
CA CYS A 10 47.04 31.14 -6.42
C CYS A 10 45.64 31.52 -5.90
N VAL A 11 45.09 32.69 -6.24
CA VAL A 11 43.78 33.12 -5.70
C VAL A 11 42.62 32.91 -6.67
N THR A 12 42.88 32.69 -7.97
CA THR A 12 41.84 32.47 -8.98
C THR A 12 41.53 30.99 -9.29
N ILE A 13 42.36 30.04 -8.83
CA ILE A 13 42.07 28.60 -8.94
C ILE A 13 41.31 28.07 -7.69
N LEU A 14 41.40 28.77 -6.55
CA LEU A 14 40.71 28.35 -5.33
C LEU A 14 39.21 28.71 -5.29
N LEU A 15 38.77 29.65 -6.13
CA LEU A 15 37.35 30.04 -6.27
C LEU A 15 36.61 29.30 -7.39
N ALA A 16 37.33 28.60 -8.28
CA ALA A 16 36.73 27.69 -9.27
C ALA A 16 36.54 26.26 -8.75
N LEU A 17 37.16 25.90 -7.62
CA LEU A 17 37.05 24.57 -6.98
C LEU A 17 36.00 24.50 -5.86
N ILE A 18 35.35 25.61 -5.50
CA ILE A 18 34.25 25.63 -4.51
C ILE A 18 32.86 25.65 -5.19
N ALA A 19 32.79 25.78 -6.51
CA ALA A 19 31.56 25.67 -7.29
C ALA A 19 31.26 24.25 -7.84
N ALA A 20 32.03 23.23 -7.43
CA ALA A 20 31.88 21.84 -7.89
C ALA A 20 31.58 20.81 -6.78
N SER A 21 31.31 21.24 -5.55
CA SER A 21 30.89 20.38 -4.43
C SER A 21 29.44 20.62 -4.00
N GLY A 22 28.61 21.09 -4.95
CA GLY A 22 27.17 21.28 -4.79
C GLY A 22 26.30 20.12 -5.31
N LEU A 23 26.89 18.98 -5.72
CA LEU A 23 26.13 17.74 -5.75
C LEU A 23 25.99 17.30 -4.30
N ALA A 24 24.86 17.65 -3.68
CA ALA A 24 24.37 16.92 -2.52
C ALA A 24 24.54 15.43 -2.86
N ALA A 25 25.44 14.74 -2.15
CA ALA A 25 25.65 13.31 -2.34
C ALA A 25 24.26 12.68 -2.20
N LYS A 26 23.70 12.19 -3.32
CA LYS A 26 22.42 11.49 -3.32
C LYS A 26 22.62 10.32 -2.36
N THR A 27 22.09 10.42 -1.15
CA THR A 27 22.20 9.37 -0.15
C THR A 27 21.59 8.13 -0.78
N SER A 28 22.44 7.14 -1.11
CA SER A 28 22.00 5.91 -1.75
C SER A 28 21.00 5.22 -0.83
N LYS A 29 19.81 4.94 -1.35
CA LYS A 29 18.71 4.32 -0.59
C LYS A 29 18.72 2.81 -0.83
N LYS A 30 18.30 2.04 0.17
CA LYS A 30 18.18 0.59 0.04
C LYS A 30 17.32 0.21 -1.16
N LEU A 31 17.80 -0.73 -1.95
CA LEU A 31 17.03 -1.32 -3.04
C LEU A 31 15.80 -2.02 -2.49
N GLN A 32 14.62 -1.63 -2.97
CA GLN A 32 13.35 -2.24 -2.59
C GLN A 32 13.06 -3.41 -3.54
N VAL A 33 13.12 -4.63 -3.02
CA VAL A 33 12.90 -5.85 -3.80
C VAL A 33 11.48 -6.35 -3.59
N PHE A 34 10.72 -6.46 -4.68
CA PHE A 34 9.36 -7.02 -4.69
C PHE A 34 9.32 -8.34 -5.45
N ILE A 35 8.67 -9.35 -4.87
CA ILE A 35 8.44 -10.63 -5.55
C ILE A 35 7.01 -10.66 -6.10
N LEU A 36 6.86 -10.93 -7.39
CA LEU A 36 5.57 -11.17 -8.05
C LEU A 36 5.50 -12.64 -8.48
N ALA A 37 4.65 -13.43 -7.84
CA ALA A 37 4.55 -14.86 -8.12
C ALA A 37 3.13 -15.34 -8.36
N GLY A 38 2.99 -16.44 -9.11
CA GLY A 38 1.70 -17.07 -9.34
C GLY A 38 1.65 -17.92 -10.60
N GLN A 39 0.45 -18.09 -11.15
CA GLN A 39 0.23 -18.89 -12.36
C GLN A 39 0.04 -18.02 -13.63
N SER A 40 -0.59 -18.55 -14.68
CA SER A 40 -0.86 -17.85 -15.96
C SER A 40 -1.40 -16.43 -15.83
N ASN A 41 -2.23 -16.14 -14.83
CA ASN A 41 -2.72 -14.78 -14.60
C ASN A 41 -1.62 -13.82 -14.12
N MET A 42 -0.63 -14.29 -13.35
CA MET A 42 0.59 -13.53 -13.07
C MET A 42 1.53 -13.50 -14.28
N VAL A 43 1.62 -14.60 -15.07
CA VAL A 43 2.41 -14.64 -16.32
C VAL A 43 2.05 -13.47 -17.20
N GLY A 44 0.75 -13.17 -17.37
CA GLY A 44 0.29 -12.04 -18.16
C GLY A 44 0.23 -12.38 -19.64
N HIS A 45 -0.99 -12.42 -20.17
CA HIS A 45 -1.25 -12.86 -21.54
C HIS A 45 -1.77 -11.75 -22.46
N ALA A 46 -1.75 -10.50 -21.99
CA ALA A 46 -2.26 -9.35 -22.75
C ALA A 46 -1.23 -8.81 -23.73
N ASN A 47 -1.62 -8.68 -24.99
CA ASN A 47 -0.80 -7.98 -25.97
C ASN A 47 -0.67 -6.50 -25.57
N ALA A 48 0.56 -5.99 -25.52
CA ALA A 48 0.88 -4.68 -24.98
C ALA A 48 0.09 -3.52 -25.63
N HIS A 49 -0.22 -3.60 -26.92
CA HIS A 49 -0.97 -2.53 -27.61
C HIS A 49 -2.42 -2.39 -27.11
N THR A 50 -2.98 -3.40 -26.44
CA THR A 50 -4.34 -3.32 -25.88
C THR A 50 -4.42 -2.39 -24.66
N ILE A 51 -3.28 -1.98 -24.09
CA ILE A 51 -3.21 -0.93 -23.04
C ILE A 51 -3.84 0.37 -23.53
N ALA A 52 -3.74 0.68 -24.83
CA ALA A 52 -4.32 1.89 -25.42
C ALA A 52 -5.83 2.01 -25.17
N THR A 53 -6.54 0.90 -24.92
CA THR A 53 -7.97 0.94 -24.54
C THR A 53 -8.25 1.79 -23.29
N LEU A 54 -7.26 2.10 -22.44
CA LEU A 54 -7.38 3.09 -21.37
C LEU A 54 -7.87 4.46 -21.89
N TYR A 55 -7.49 4.87 -23.10
CA TYR A 55 -7.96 6.11 -23.72
C TYR A 55 -9.46 6.09 -24.08
N ASP A 56 -10.06 4.90 -24.21
CA ASP A 56 -11.50 4.73 -24.41
C ASP A 56 -12.25 4.68 -23.06
N SER A 57 -11.82 5.45 -22.07
CA SER A 57 -12.46 5.50 -20.76
C SER A 57 -12.58 6.93 -20.27
N GLU A 58 -13.74 7.24 -19.67
CA GLU A 58 -13.95 8.51 -18.99
C GLU A 58 -13.60 8.47 -17.50
N ASP A 59 -13.31 7.27 -16.97
CA ASP A 59 -12.91 7.05 -15.59
C ASP A 59 -11.61 7.82 -15.26
N ALA A 60 -11.62 8.54 -14.13
CA ALA A 60 -10.48 9.34 -13.70
C ALA A 60 -9.24 8.47 -13.38
N GLY A 61 -9.47 7.26 -12.86
CA GLY A 61 -8.42 6.28 -12.60
C GLY A 61 -7.72 5.87 -13.90
N ASP A 62 -8.47 5.54 -14.94
CA ASP A 62 -7.92 5.22 -16.26
C ASP A 62 -7.16 6.39 -16.89
N LYS A 63 -7.70 7.62 -16.77
CA LYS A 63 -7.02 8.83 -17.25
C LYS A 63 -5.70 9.08 -16.52
N ARG A 64 -5.61 8.78 -15.23
CA ARG A 64 -4.33 8.78 -14.49
C ARG A 64 -3.42 7.66 -14.99
N LEU A 65 -3.96 6.47 -15.25
CA LEU A 65 -3.17 5.33 -15.72
C LEU A 65 -2.60 5.55 -17.12
N THR A 66 -3.25 6.30 -18.01
CA THR A 66 -2.62 6.67 -19.30
C THR A 66 -1.36 7.50 -19.09
N GLN A 67 -1.38 8.45 -18.15
CA GLN A 67 -0.21 9.26 -17.77
C GLN A 67 0.90 8.43 -17.10
N LEU A 68 0.52 7.33 -16.46
CA LEU A 68 1.46 6.41 -15.82
C LEU A 68 2.21 5.55 -16.84
N VAL A 69 1.49 4.98 -17.81
CA VAL A 69 2.04 3.91 -18.68
C VAL A 69 2.51 4.38 -20.04
N PHE A 70 2.11 5.57 -20.48
CA PHE A 70 2.58 6.18 -21.73
C PHE A 70 3.54 7.35 -21.45
N LYS A 71 4.54 7.51 -22.32
CA LYS A 71 5.52 8.61 -22.26
C LYS A 71 4.78 9.96 -22.32
N LYS A 72 5.21 10.89 -21.46
CA LYS A 72 4.71 12.27 -21.46
C LYS A 72 4.98 12.91 -22.83
N GLY A 73 3.95 13.53 -23.40
CA GLY A 73 4.03 14.14 -24.74
C GLY A 73 4.08 13.15 -25.90
N SER A 74 3.73 11.87 -25.69
CA SER A 74 3.59 10.93 -26.80
C SER A 74 2.45 11.32 -27.75
N ASP A 75 2.66 11.11 -29.04
CA ASP A 75 1.70 11.44 -30.11
C ASP A 75 0.47 10.52 -30.18
N PHE A 76 0.26 9.66 -29.17
CA PHE A 76 -0.88 8.74 -29.15
C PHE A 76 -2.12 9.41 -28.55
N SER A 77 -3.28 9.18 -29.17
CA SER A 77 -4.54 9.82 -28.77
C SER A 77 -5.73 8.87 -28.77
N LYS A 78 -6.80 9.26 -28.05
CA LYS A 78 -8.10 8.58 -28.10
C LYS A 78 -8.63 8.46 -29.53
N LYS A 79 -8.40 9.49 -30.36
CA LYS A 79 -8.79 9.52 -31.78
C LYS A 79 -8.13 8.38 -32.56
N ALA A 80 -6.81 8.18 -32.39
CA ALA A 80 -6.08 7.10 -33.06
C ALA A 80 -6.64 5.71 -32.71
N LEU A 81 -6.99 5.47 -31.43
CA LEU A 81 -7.67 4.23 -31.04
C LEU A 81 -9.07 4.12 -31.67
N SER A 82 -9.88 5.17 -31.65
CA SER A 82 -11.24 5.16 -32.20
C SER A 82 -11.26 4.88 -33.70
N GLU A 83 -10.30 5.43 -34.45
CA GLU A 83 -10.12 5.16 -35.88
C GLU A 83 -9.81 3.69 -36.14
N GLN A 84 -8.88 3.11 -35.37
CA GLN A 84 -8.54 1.67 -35.49
C GLN A 84 -9.71 0.76 -35.11
N LEU A 85 -10.48 1.09 -34.07
CA LEU A 85 -11.69 0.34 -33.72
C LEU A 85 -12.75 0.40 -34.83
N SER A 86 -12.91 1.54 -35.49
CA SER A 86 -13.78 1.66 -36.65
C SER A 86 -13.27 0.87 -37.84
N ASP A 87 -11.96 0.85 -38.06
CA ASP A 87 -11.33 0.11 -39.14
C ASP A 87 -11.47 -1.41 -38.93
N GLY A 88 -11.29 -1.86 -37.68
CA GLY A 88 -11.54 -3.25 -37.28
C GLY A 88 -12.95 -3.72 -37.61
N ARG A 89 -13.99 -2.91 -37.34
CA ARG A 89 -15.38 -3.22 -37.73
C ARG A 89 -15.53 -3.45 -39.23
N LYS A 90 -15.02 -2.49 -40.02
CA LYS A 90 -15.08 -2.57 -41.49
C LYS A 90 -14.37 -3.81 -42.01
N ILE A 91 -13.25 -4.19 -41.40
CA ILE A 91 -12.54 -5.39 -41.79
C ILE A 91 -13.31 -6.65 -41.46
N ASP A 92 -13.89 -6.76 -40.27
CA ASP A 92 -14.71 -7.92 -39.91
C ASP A 92 -15.93 -8.08 -40.85
N GLU A 93 -16.57 -6.96 -41.23
CA GLU A 93 -17.64 -6.93 -42.23
C GLU A 93 -17.18 -7.43 -43.60
N LEU A 94 -15.96 -7.10 -44.00
CA LEU A 94 -15.39 -7.48 -45.30
C LEU A 94 -14.89 -8.92 -45.33
N THR A 95 -14.22 -9.39 -44.27
CA THR A 95 -13.58 -10.72 -44.24
C THR A 95 -14.52 -11.81 -43.75
N GLY A 96 -15.52 -11.50 -42.92
CA GLY A 96 -16.28 -12.50 -42.19
C GLY A 96 -15.55 -13.02 -40.95
N GLY A 97 -14.64 -12.23 -40.39
CA GLY A 97 -13.92 -12.54 -39.15
C GLY A 97 -12.62 -13.33 -39.36
N ILE A 98 -12.23 -14.09 -38.33
CA ILE A 98 -10.91 -14.73 -38.20
C ILE A 98 -10.57 -15.70 -39.34
N SER A 99 -11.56 -16.41 -39.85
CA SER A 99 -11.39 -17.43 -40.88
C SER A 99 -11.38 -16.86 -42.29
N ASN A 100 -11.63 -15.56 -42.47
CA ASN A 100 -11.84 -14.89 -43.76
C ASN A 100 -12.92 -15.58 -44.61
N ASP A 101 -14.02 -16.03 -44.00
CA ASP A 101 -15.07 -16.83 -44.65
C ASP A 101 -15.65 -16.16 -45.89
N LYS A 102 -15.81 -14.83 -45.90
CA LYS A 102 -16.37 -14.11 -47.06
C LYS A 102 -15.40 -14.16 -48.24
N ILE A 103 -14.11 -13.96 -48.00
CA ILE A 103 -13.06 -14.00 -49.05
C ILE A 103 -12.89 -15.42 -49.59
N LYS A 104 -12.93 -16.42 -48.71
CA LYS A 104 -12.81 -17.84 -49.09
C LYS A 104 -13.95 -18.29 -50.00
N LYS A 105 -15.16 -17.77 -49.79
CA LYS A 105 -16.35 -18.09 -50.60
C LYS A 105 -16.38 -17.37 -51.95
N MET A 106 -15.51 -16.38 -52.19
CA MET A 106 -15.43 -15.70 -53.48
C MET A 106 -14.68 -16.54 -54.51
N SER A 107 -15.25 -16.58 -55.72
CA SER A 107 -14.58 -17.09 -56.93
C SER A 107 -13.30 -16.29 -57.21
N ALA A 108 -12.31 -16.93 -57.83
CA ALA A 108 -11.10 -16.23 -58.28
C ALA A 108 -11.47 -15.15 -59.31
N GLY A 109 -10.93 -13.95 -59.16
CA GLY A 109 -11.20 -12.83 -60.05
C GLY A 109 -10.76 -11.48 -59.47
N PRO A 110 -10.86 -10.40 -60.25
CA PRO A 110 -10.35 -9.07 -59.86
C PRO A 110 -10.91 -8.55 -58.53
N GLU A 111 -12.19 -8.81 -58.25
CA GLU A 111 -12.83 -8.39 -57.00
C GLU A 111 -12.23 -9.07 -55.76
N LYS A 112 -11.92 -10.37 -55.85
CA LYS A 112 -11.28 -11.11 -54.76
C LYS A 112 -9.87 -10.58 -54.52
N THR A 113 -9.10 -10.38 -55.59
CA THR A 113 -7.74 -9.82 -55.51
C THR A 113 -7.75 -8.42 -54.88
N ALA A 114 -8.65 -7.53 -55.31
CA ALA A 114 -8.78 -6.19 -54.74
C ALA A 114 -9.15 -6.23 -53.24
N LEU A 115 -10.02 -7.16 -52.83
CA LEU A 115 -10.37 -7.33 -51.43
C LEU A 115 -9.22 -7.88 -50.59
N GLU A 116 -8.47 -8.86 -51.11
CA GLU A 116 -7.27 -9.40 -50.47
C GLU A 116 -6.18 -8.35 -50.28
N GLU A 117 -5.96 -7.49 -51.29
CA GLU A 117 -5.06 -6.33 -51.19
C GLU A 117 -5.52 -5.32 -50.14
N LYS A 118 -6.82 -5.02 -50.09
CA LYS A 118 -7.39 -4.14 -49.06
C LYS A 118 -7.14 -4.72 -47.67
N VAL A 119 -7.45 -5.99 -47.45
CA VAL A 119 -7.20 -6.67 -46.16
C VAL A 119 -5.73 -6.68 -45.79
N LYS A 120 -4.83 -6.85 -46.77
CA LYS A 120 -3.38 -6.76 -46.57
C LYS A 120 -2.98 -5.38 -46.04
N LYS A 121 -3.45 -4.29 -46.68
CA LYS A 121 -3.19 -2.90 -46.22
C LYS A 121 -3.68 -2.66 -44.79
N HIS A 122 -4.85 -3.18 -44.42
CA HIS A 122 -5.36 -3.06 -43.05
C HIS A 122 -4.56 -3.88 -42.03
N LYS A 123 -4.02 -5.05 -42.42
CA LYS A 123 -3.10 -5.81 -41.56
C LYS A 123 -1.81 -5.04 -41.31
N GLU A 124 -1.26 -4.42 -42.36
CA GLU A 124 -0.07 -3.56 -42.25
C GLU A 124 -0.33 -2.33 -41.35
N ALA A 125 -1.48 -1.67 -41.52
CA ALA A 125 -1.90 -0.56 -40.66
C ALA A 125 -2.06 -0.96 -39.19
N TYR A 126 -2.65 -2.13 -38.93
CA TYR A 126 -2.76 -2.68 -37.57
C TYR A 126 -1.40 -2.97 -36.95
N GLU A 127 -0.46 -3.56 -37.69
CA GLU A 127 0.90 -3.79 -37.19
C GLU A 127 1.66 -2.47 -36.94
N ALA A 128 1.46 -1.45 -37.79
CA ALA A 128 2.00 -0.12 -37.57
C ALA A 128 1.42 0.51 -36.29
N TYR A 129 0.10 0.40 -36.08
CA TYR A 129 -0.56 0.83 -34.85
C TYR A 129 -0.01 0.11 -33.61
N ARG A 130 0.16 -1.21 -33.65
CA ARG A 130 0.73 -1.98 -32.53
C ARG A 130 2.12 -1.45 -32.15
N LYS A 131 2.98 -1.26 -33.15
CA LYS A 131 4.34 -0.72 -32.97
C LYS A 131 4.30 0.70 -32.40
N GLN A 132 3.41 1.55 -32.90
CA GLN A 132 3.22 2.91 -32.38
C GLN A 132 2.86 2.88 -30.90
N VAL A 133 1.81 2.14 -30.49
CA VAL A 133 1.41 2.05 -29.08
C VAL A 133 2.56 1.57 -28.21
N VAL A 134 3.22 0.47 -28.59
CA VAL A 134 4.36 -0.08 -27.83
C VAL A 134 5.51 0.91 -27.71
N SER A 135 5.84 1.65 -28.77
CA SER A 135 6.91 2.65 -28.75
C SER A 135 6.63 3.82 -27.81
N THR A 136 5.35 4.09 -27.54
CA THR A 136 4.90 5.14 -26.61
C THR A 136 4.82 4.68 -25.16
N CYS A 137 4.92 3.37 -24.87
CA CYS A 137 4.92 2.88 -23.50
C CYS A 137 6.19 3.34 -22.75
N VAL A 138 6.05 3.56 -21.44
CA VAL A 138 7.14 3.98 -20.57
C VAL A 138 8.24 2.91 -20.49
N LEU A 139 9.47 3.41 -20.41
CA LEU A 139 10.67 2.68 -20.00
C LEU A 139 11.12 3.31 -18.68
N SER A 140 11.10 2.55 -17.58
CA SER A 140 11.46 3.07 -16.26
C SER A 140 12.98 3.16 -16.10
N ASP A 141 13.44 4.25 -15.51
CA ASP A 141 14.81 4.46 -15.02
C ASP A 141 15.00 4.08 -13.54
N GLN A 142 13.89 4.02 -12.78
CA GLN A 142 13.85 3.69 -11.36
C GLN A 142 13.56 2.20 -11.08
N VAL A 143 12.80 1.53 -11.95
CA VAL A 143 12.32 0.16 -11.72
C VAL A 143 12.99 -0.78 -12.70
N TYR A 144 13.66 -1.81 -12.17
CA TYR A 144 14.18 -2.93 -12.94
C TYR A 144 13.41 -4.19 -12.60
N ILE A 145 13.42 -5.16 -13.52
CA ILE A 145 12.74 -6.43 -13.36
C ILE A 145 13.62 -7.58 -13.82
N SER A 146 13.58 -8.70 -13.10
CA SER A 146 14.02 -10.02 -13.55
C SER A 146 12.80 -10.94 -13.57
N SER A 147 12.44 -11.47 -14.74
CA SER A 147 11.17 -12.17 -14.94
C SER A 147 11.36 -13.56 -15.55
N ILE A 148 10.66 -14.53 -14.98
CA ILE A 148 10.30 -15.81 -15.58
C ILE A 148 8.77 -15.82 -15.71
N ALA A 149 8.30 -15.80 -16.95
CA ALA A 149 6.89 -15.86 -17.30
C ALA A 149 6.71 -16.98 -18.33
N ASP A 150 6.36 -18.18 -17.85
CA ASP A 150 6.45 -19.42 -18.62
C ASP A 150 7.86 -19.60 -19.24
N GLY A 151 7.94 -19.63 -20.57
CA GLY A 151 9.19 -19.75 -21.32
C GLY A 151 9.91 -18.41 -21.53
N ASN A 152 9.26 -17.27 -21.27
CA ASN A 152 9.87 -15.96 -21.45
C ASN A 152 10.72 -15.58 -20.22
N LYS A 153 12.04 -15.69 -20.36
CA LYS A 153 13.01 -15.29 -19.33
C LYS A 153 13.75 -14.04 -19.78
N ARG A 154 13.64 -12.94 -19.01
CA ARG A 154 14.26 -11.66 -19.35
C ARG A 154 14.52 -10.83 -18.10
N SER A 155 15.55 -9.99 -18.15
CA SER A 155 15.82 -8.98 -17.13
C SER A 155 16.17 -7.63 -17.77
N GLY A 156 15.92 -6.53 -17.08
CA GLY A 156 16.24 -5.17 -17.55
C GLY A 156 15.36 -4.08 -16.92
N PRO A 157 15.45 -2.83 -17.41
CA PRO A 157 14.54 -1.76 -16.99
C PRO A 157 13.09 -2.14 -17.30
N LEU A 158 12.17 -1.78 -16.40
CA LEU A 158 10.76 -2.12 -16.56
C LEU A 158 10.17 -1.41 -17.78
N THR A 159 9.60 -2.21 -18.67
CA THR A 159 8.82 -1.80 -19.83
C THR A 159 7.85 -2.92 -20.21
N VAL A 160 7.18 -2.86 -21.35
CA VAL A 160 6.35 -3.96 -21.83
C VAL A 160 7.19 -5.17 -22.29
N GLY A 161 6.59 -6.36 -22.37
CA GLY A 161 7.25 -7.56 -22.88
C GLY A 161 7.83 -8.50 -21.82
N TYR A 162 7.46 -8.31 -20.54
CA TYR A 162 7.74 -9.23 -19.43
C TYR A 162 6.56 -10.17 -19.10
N GLY A 163 5.57 -10.23 -19.98
CA GLY A 163 4.49 -11.22 -19.96
C GLY A 163 4.93 -12.57 -20.52
N GLY A 164 3.97 -13.42 -20.92
CA GLY A 164 4.27 -14.77 -21.45
C GLY A 164 5.12 -14.80 -22.74
N ASN A 165 5.30 -13.67 -23.42
CA ASN A 165 6.29 -13.46 -24.48
C ASN A 165 6.64 -11.96 -24.60
N LYS A 166 7.51 -11.60 -25.55
CA LYS A 166 8.00 -10.22 -25.75
C LYS A 166 6.92 -9.20 -26.17
N ASP A 167 5.76 -9.66 -26.65
CA ASP A 167 4.63 -8.81 -27.02
C ASP A 167 3.63 -8.64 -25.87
N LYS A 168 3.81 -9.39 -24.77
CA LYS A 168 2.83 -9.52 -23.70
C LYS A 168 3.22 -8.78 -22.45
N ILE A 169 2.21 -8.39 -21.69
CA ILE A 169 2.31 -7.82 -20.36
C ILE A 169 1.45 -8.59 -19.37
N GLY A 170 1.87 -8.57 -18.11
CA GLY A 170 1.05 -8.91 -16.96
C GLY A 170 0.91 -7.73 -15.98
N PRO A 171 0.57 -7.99 -14.72
CA PRO A 171 0.38 -6.93 -13.73
C PRO A 171 1.68 -6.22 -13.35
N GLU A 172 2.86 -6.77 -13.72
CA GLU A 172 4.17 -6.19 -13.39
C GLU A 172 4.35 -4.77 -13.93
N PHE A 173 3.79 -4.48 -15.11
CA PHE A 173 3.99 -3.18 -15.75
C PHE A 173 3.26 -2.06 -15.00
N GLY A 174 1.98 -2.28 -14.69
CA GLY A 174 1.20 -1.34 -13.87
C GLY A 174 1.72 -1.26 -12.42
N PHE A 175 2.07 -2.40 -11.83
CA PHE A 175 2.58 -2.47 -10.46
C PHE A 175 3.86 -1.65 -10.29
N GLY A 176 4.88 -1.92 -11.11
CA GLY A 176 6.18 -1.27 -10.93
C GLY A 176 6.13 0.23 -11.15
N LEU A 177 5.45 0.70 -12.19
CA LEU A 177 5.30 2.13 -12.45
C LEU A 177 4.51 2.84 -11.34
N ALA A 178 3.45 2.21 -10.80
CA ALA A 178 2.70 2.78 -9.69
C ALA A 178 3.51 2.81 -8.39
N MET A 179 4.37 1.81 -8.13
CA MET A 179 5.29 1.83 -6.99
C MET A 179 6.35 2.92 -7.13
N ALA A 180 6.86 3.17 -8.34
CA ALA A 180 7.83 4.24 -8.60
C ALA A 180 7.28 5.64 -8.24
N GLN A 181 5.98 5.88 -8.44
CA GLN A 181 5.35 7.15 -8.02
C GLN A 181 5.23 7.32 -6.51
N LYS A 182 5.27 6.21 -5.75
CA LYS A 182 4.97 6.18 -4.32
C LYS A 182 6.21 6.05 -3.46
N LEU A 183 7.25 5.41 -3.98
CA LEU A 183 8.51 5.20 -3.29
C LEU A 183 9.60 6.04 -3.95
N ASP A 184 10.24 6.89 -3.15
CA ASP A 184 11.49 7.51 -3.53
C ASP A 184 12.64 6.56 -3.15
N ALA A 185 12.84 5.49 -3.92
CA ALA A 185 13.89 4.49 -3.73
C ALA A 185 14.10 3.66 -5.03
N PRO A 186 15.29 3.08 -5.27
CA PRO A 186 15.47 2.14 -6.37
C PRO A 186 14.62 0.87 -6.15
N ILE A 187 14.03 0.32 -7.21
CA ILE A 187 13.07 -0.79 -7.14
C ILE A 187 13.50 -1.94 -8.05
N LEU A 188 13.55 -3.14 -7.50
CA LEU A 188 13.72 -4.38 -8.27
C LEU A 188 12.48 -5.27 -8.12
N ILE A 189 11.90 -5.68 -9.24
CA ILE A 189 10.86 -6.71 -9.29
C ILE A 189 11.50 -8.05 -9.66
N ILE A 190 11.20 -9.09 -8.90
CA ILE A 190 11.53 -10.47 -9.26
C ILE A 190 10.20 -11.18 -9.54
N LYS A 191 9.95 -11.52 -10.81
CA LYS A 191 8.71 -12.17 -11.24
C LYS A 191 8.96 -13.64 -11.55
N THR A 192 8.19 -14.54 -10.94
CA THR A 192 8.28 -15.99 -11.13
C THR A 192 6.88 -16.59 -11.32
N SER A 193 6.54 -16.96 -12.55
CA SER A 193 5.17 -17.35 -12.89
C SER A 193 5.11 -18.39 -13.99
N TRP A 194 4.17 -19.34 -13.84
CA TRP A 194 3.99 -20.46 -14.78
C TRP A 194 2.51 -20.83 -14.94
N GLY A 195 2.07 -21.05 -16.17
CA GLY A 195 0.71 -21.47 -16.50
C GLY A 195 0.34 -22.83 -15.91
N GLY A 196 -0.93 -22.96 -15.54
CA GLY A 196 -1.51 -24.23 -15.11
C GLY A 196 -0.92 -24.79 -13.81
N LYS A 197 -0.78 -23.97 -12.77
CA LYS A 197 -0.17 -24.35 -11.48
C LYS A 197 -1.11 -24.13 -10.31
N SER A 198 -1.15 -25.07 -9.38
CA SER A 198 -1.95 -24.97 -8.14
C SER A 198 -1.08 -24.66 -6.92
N ILE A 199 -1.67 -24.05 -5.90
CA ILE A 199 -0.99 -23.93 -4.60
C ILE A 199 -1.02 -25.25 -3.83
N ASN A 200 -2.05 -26.07 -4.04
CA ASN A 200 -2.15 -27.35 -3.34
C ASN A 200 -1.06 -28.36 -3.76
N TYR A 201 -0.58 -28.30 -5.01
CA TYR A 201 0.40 -29.26 -5.56
C TYR A 201 1.71 -28.59 -6.02
N ASN A 202 1.67 -27.68 -7.00
CA ASN A 202 2.89 -27.17 -7.62
C ASN A 202 3.65 -26.19 -6.72
N PHE A 203 2.93 -25.27 -6.11
CA PHE A 203 3.46 -24.30 -5.15
C PHE A 203 3.20 -24.74 -3.70
N ARG A 204 3.04 -26.04 -3.47
CA ARG A 204 2.77 -26.58 -2.14
C ARG A 204 3.87 -26.12 -1.17
N PRO A 205 3.51 -25.34 -0.14
CA PRO A 205 4.49 -24.85 0.81
C PRO A 205 4.96 -25.99 1.73
N PRO A 206 6.26 -26.07 2.07
CA PRO A 206 6.81 -27.14 2.92
C PRO A 206 6.04 -27.37 4.23
N SER A 207 5.59 -26.31 4.91
CA SER A 207 4.88 -26.43 6.19
C SER A 207 3.44 -26.94 6.07
N ALA A 208 2.88 -27.07 4.86
CA ALA A 208 1.60 -27.75 4.65
C ALA A 208 1.73 -29.29 4.69
N GLY A 209 2.94 -29.83 4.83
CA GLY A 209 3.19 -31.26 4.86
C GLY A 209 3.24 -31.92 3.47
N PRO A 210 3.44 -33.26 3.40
CA PRO A 210 3.51 -33.98 2.14
C PRO A 210 2.21 -33.87 1.32
N TYR A 211 2.31 -34.03 0.00
CA TYR A 211 1.12 -34.11 -0.86
C TYR A 211 0.48 -35.50 -0.75
N GLU A 212 -0.84 -35.51 -0.53
CA GLU A 212 -1.62 -36.73 -0.44
C GLU A 212 -2.18 -37.12 -1.82
N LEU A 213 -1.86 -38.34 -2.25
CA LEU A 213 -2.32 -38.87 -3.53
C LEU A 213 -3.79 -39.25 -3.46
N ASN A 214 -4.56 -38.92 -4.50
CA ASN A 214 -5.90 -39.48 -4.67
C ASN A 214 -5.84 -40.90 -5.27
N GLU A 215 -6.97 -41.62 -5.26
CA GLU A 215 -7.05 -43.01 -5.75
C GLU A 215 -6.58 -43.19 -7.20
N LYS A 216 -6.86 -42.22 -8.08
CA LYS A 216 -6.39 -42.26 -9.47
C LYS A 216 -4.88 -42.12 -9.56
N GLU A 217 -4.28 -41.26 -8.74
CA GLU A 217 -2.83 -41.05 -8.71
C GLU A 217 -2.09 -42.24 -8.09
N LYS A 218 -2.66 -42.88 -7.06
CA LYS A 218 -2.13 -44.12 -6.46
C LYS A 218 -2.10 -45.25 -7.49
N ASN A 219 -3.20 -45.43 -8.23
CA ASN A 219 -3.36 -46.51 -9.20
C ASN A 219 -2.76 -46.21 -10.59
N GLY A 220 -2.23 -45.00 -10.80
CA GLY A 220 -1.77 -44.53 -12.11
C GLY A 220 -0.32 -44.87 -12.46
N GLY A 221 0.38 -45.68 -11.66
CA GLY A 221 1.78 -46.10 -11.92
C GLY A 221 2.84 -44.99 -11.83
N LYS A 222 2.47 -43.78 -11.39
CA LYS A 222 3.35 -42.59 -11.30
C LYS A 222 3.38 -41.96 -9.89
N ALA A 223 2.97 -42.72 -8.88
CA ALA A 223 2.82 -42.22 -7.51
C ALA A 223 4.09 -41.53 -6.97
N GLU A 224 5.26 -42.14 -7.18
CA GLU A 224 6.53 -41.60 -6.70
C GLU A 224 6.96 -40.33 -7.44
N ASP A 225 6.77 -40.27 -8.75
CA ASP A 225 7.01 -39.06 -9.54
C ASP A 225 6.08 -37.90 -9.11
N ILE A 226 4.82 -38.20 -8.81
CA ILE A 226 3.85 -37.20 -8.36
C ILE A 226 4.30 -36.63 -7.01
N LYS A 227 4.66 -37.49 -6.04
CA LYS A 227 5.17 -37.05 -4.73
C LYS A 227 6.44 -36.22 -4.86
N LYS A 228 7.40 -36.65 -5.68
CA LYS A 228 8.66 -35.93 -5.92
C LYS A 228 8.43 -34.53 -6.51
N ASN A 229 7.45 -34.40 -7.41
CA ASN A 229 7.14 -33.15 -8.09
C ASN A 229 6.20 -32.22 -7.30
N ALA A 230 5.64 -32.67 -6.18
CA ALA A 230 4.94 -31.79 -5.25
C ALA A 230 5.89 -30.68 -4.75
N GLY A 231 5.43 -29.43 -4.78
CA GLY A 231 6.23 -28.26 -4.43
C GLY A 231 7.34 -27.91 -5.44
N LEU A 232 7.35 -28.48 -6.65
CA LEU A 232 8.40 -28.18 -7.63
C LEU A 232 8.46 -26.68 -7.98
N ASN A 233 7.32 -26.03 -8.21
CA ASN A 233 7.29 -24.61 -8.55
C ASN A 233 7.59 -23.71 -7.35
N TRP A 234 7.33 -24.17 -6.12
CA TRP A 234 7.85 -23.53 -4.91
C TRP A 234 9.39 -23.49 -4.93
N ARG A 235 10.03 -24.64 -5.17
CA ARG A 235 11.50 -24.74 -5.24
C ARG A 235 12.07 -23.90 -6.39
N MET A 236 11.49 -23.98 -7.59
CA MET A 236 11.93 -23.20 -8.75
C MET A 236 11.78 -21.69 -8.55
N MET A 237 10.72 -21.25 -7.85
CA MET A 237 10.55 -19.83 -7.49
C MET A 237 11.69 -19.37 -6.60
N ASN A 238 11.97 -20.08 -5.51
CA ASN A 238 13.01 -19.70 -4.56
C ASN A 238 14.41 -19.77 -5.20
N GLU A 239 14.69 -20.79 -6.01
CA GLU A 239 15.94 -20.88 -6.78
C GLU A 239 16.14 -19.65 -7.68
N ALA A 240 15.11 -19.25 -8.42
CA ALA A 240 15.17 -18.08 -9.29
C ALA A 240 15.35 -16.77 -8.51
N VAL A 241 14.67 -16.63 -7.37
CA VAL A 241 14.79 -15.43 -6.51
C VAL A 241 16.20 -15.36 -5.92
N HIS A 242 16.72 -16.45 -5.33
CA HIS A 242 18.07 -16.49 -4.78
C HIS A 242 19.15 -16.24 -5.83
N ALA A 243 18.97 -16.74 -7.06
CA ALA A 243 19.89 -16.46 -8.15
C ALA A 243 20.01 -14.97 -8.46
N VAL A 244 18.90 -14.22 -8.36
CA VAL A 244 18.90 -12.75 -8.53
C VAL A 244 19.51 -12.06 -7.30
N LEU A 245 19.12 -12.46 -6.09
CA LEU A 245 19.61 -11.86 -4.84
C LEU A 245 21.12 -12.03 -4.65
N LYS A 246 21.72 -13.06 -5.23
CA LYS A 246 23.17 -13.33 -5.17
C LYS A 246 24.02 -12.25 -5.85
N ASP A 247 23.49 -11.57 -6.87
CA ASP A 247 24.23 -10.55 -7.64
C ASP A 247 23.30 -9.41 -8.07
N LEU A 248 22.83 -8.63 -7.09
CA LEU A 248 21.92 -7.50 -7.33
C LEU A 248 22.54 -6.38 -8.18
N THR A 249 23.86 -6.25 -8.20
CA THR A 249 24.59 -5.30 -9.07
C THR A 249 24.32 -5.53 -10.55
N LYS A 250 24.10 -6.79 -10.97
CA LYS A 250 23.73 -7.13 -12.34
C LYS A 250 22.29 -6.73 -12.69
N TYR A 251 21.41 -6.63 -11.71
CA TYR A 251 19.96 -6.49 -11.94
C TYR A 251 19.44 -5.08 -11.70
N HIS A 252 20.16 -4.22 -10.98
CA HIS A 252 19.76 -2.84 -10.76
C HIS A 252 20.97 -1.89 -10.70
N PRO A 253 21.10 -0.89 -11.60
CA PRO A 253 22.30 -0.04 -11.68
C PRO A 253 22.49 0.86 -10.45
N ALA A 254 21.39 1.24 -9.77
CA ALA A 254 21.45 2.02 -8.53
C ALA A 254 21.64 1.16 -7.26
N TYR A 255 21.84 -0.15 -7.37
CA TYR A 255 22.12 -0.98 -6.19
C TYR A 255 23.52 -0.70 -5.66
N ASP A 256 23.60 -0.30 -4.39
CA ASP A 256 24.85 -0.14 -3.67
C ASP A 256 25.00 -1.26 -2.63
N PRO A 257 25.98 -2.18 -2.78
CA PRO A 257 26.23 -3.24 -1.81
C PRO A 257 26.49 -2.75 -0.38
N LYS A 258 26.98 -1.51 -0.21
CA LYS A 258 27.23 -0.90 1.11
C LYS A 258 25.94 -0.50 1.81
N VAL A 259 24.91 -0.14 1.06
CA VAL A 259 23.58 0.24 1.58
C VAL A 259 22.68 -0.99 1.72
N GLY A 260 22.82 -1.94 0.79
CA GLY A 260 22.07 -3.18 0.77
C GLY A 260 20.66 -3.05 0.20
N HIS A 261 19.84 -4.06 0.45
CA HIS A 261 18.48 -4.17 -0.05
C HIS A 261 17.50 -4.51 1.07
N GLU A 262 16.20 -4.37 0.78
CA GLU A 262 15.11 -4.85 1.61
C GLU A 262 14.16 -5.70 0.76
N MET A 263 13.71 -6.83 1.32
CA MET A 263 12.58 -7.59 0.79
C MET A 263 11.30 -6.85 1.13
N ALA A 264 10.92 -5.92 0.25
CA ALA A 264 9.91 -4.89 0.48
C ALA A 264 8.49 -5.44 0.44
N GLY A 265 8.23 -6.50 -0.32
CA GLY A 265 6.93 -7.15 -0.32
C GLY A 265 6.77 -8.28 -1.33
N PHE A 266 5.66 -8.99 -1.19
CA PHE A 266 5.30 -10.12 -2.04
C PHE A 266 3.88 -9.96 -2.59
N VAL A 267 3.70 -10.20 -3.88
CA VAL A 267 2.39 -10.22 -4.56
C VAL A 267 2.14 -11.61 -5.11
N TRP A 268 1.05 -12.22 -4.67
CA TRP A 268 0.61 -13.52 -5.13
C TRP A 268 -0.64 -13.40 -6.00
N PHE A 269 -0.61 -13.94 -7.23
CA PHE A 269 -1.81 -14.01 -8.08
C PHE A 269 -1.97 -15.37 -8.78
N GLN A 270 -2.78 -16.22 -8.15
CA GLN A 270 -3.01 -17.61 -8.55
C GLN A 270 -4.36 -18.07 -7.96
N GLY A 271 -4.94 -19.14 -8.50
CA GLY A 271 -6.10 -19.81 -7.87
C GLY A 271 -7.00 -20.55 -8.85
N PHE A 272 -6.94 -20.19 -10.14
CA PHE A 272 -7.81 -20.76 -11.18
C PHE A 272 -7.73 -22.28 -11.27
N ASN A 273 -6.54 -22.89 -11.13
CA ASN A 273 -6.43 -24.35 -11.22
C ASN A 273 -6.96 -25.07 -9.99
N ASP A 274 -6.85 -24.48 -8.80
CA ASP A 274 -7.32 -25.10 -7.56
C ASP A 274 -8.84 -25.24 -7.53
N GLN A 275 -9.58 -24.40 -8.27
CA GLN A 275 -11.05 -24.41 -8.23
C GLN A 275 -11.69 -25.68 -8.82
N PHE A 276 -10.97 -26.42 -9.65
CA PHE A 276 -11.50 -27.59 -10.37
C PHE A 276 -11.38 -28.91 -9.60
N SER A 277 -10.85 -28.88 -8.37
CA SER A 277 -10.79 -30.04 -7.49
C SER A 277 -11.24 -29.64 -6.09
N ASP A 278 -12.17 -30.39 -5.52
CA ASP A 278 -12.69 -30.23 -4.15
C ASP A 278 -11.54 -30.19 -3.15
N ALA A 279 -10.69 -31.21 -3.18
CA ALA A 279 -9.51 -31.30 -2.33
C ALA A 279 -8.55 -30.11 -2.45
N PHE A 280 -8.49 -29.44 -3.61
CA PHE A 280 -7.58 -28.31 -3.81
C PHE A 280 -8.21 -27.00 -3.34
N ARG A 281 -9.48 -26.73 -3.73
CA ARG A 281 -10.16 -25.49 -3.35
C ARG A 281 -10.50 -25.45 -1.85
N ASP A 282 -10.87 -26.58 -1.25
CA ASP A 282 -11.30 -26.63 0.15
C ASP A 282 -10.11 -26.43 1.10
N ASN A 283 -8.90 -26.79 0.66
CA ASN A 283 -7.65 -26.56 1.41
C ASN A 283 -6.94 -25.25 1.05
N TYR A 284 -7.50 -24.43 0.15
CA TYR A 284 -6.80 -23.25 -0.38
C TYR A 284 -6.42 -22.26 0.73
N ARG A 285 -7.36 -21.98 1.65
CA ARG A 285 -7.14 -21.08 2.78
C ARG A 285 -5.92 -21.50 3.60
N GLN A 286 -5.88 -22.77 3.99
CA GLN A 286 -4.81 -23.28 4.87
C GLN A 286 -3.47 -23.29 4.15
N ASN A 287 -3.43 -23.76 2.89
CA ASN A 287 -2.23 -23.71 2.07
C ASN A 287 -1.71 -22.27 1.89
N MET A 288 -2.61 -21.28 1.73
CA MET A 288 -2.21 -19.88 1.62
C MET A 288 -1.54 -19.36 2.89
N ILE A 289 -2.06 -19.74 4.07
CA ILE A 289 -1.45 -19.37 5.36
C ILE A 289 -0.06 -19.98 5.50
N HIS A 290 0.10 -21.28 5.17
CA HIS A 290 1.40 -21.94 5.14
C HIS A 290 2.37 -21.25 4.17
N PHE A 291 1.89 -20.94 2.96
CA PHE A 291 2.69 -20.29 1.93
C PHE A 291 3.23 -18.93 2.37
N ILE A 292 2.39 -18.08 2.97
CA ILE A 292 2.81 -16.77 3.47
C ILE A 292 3.86 -16.93 4.57
N LYS A 293 3.68 -17.86 5.51
CA LYS A 293 4.63 -18.14 6.60
C LYS A 293 5.97 -18.66 6.07
N ASP A 294 5.92 -19.56 5.10
CA ASP A 294 7.11 -20.16 4.51
C ASP A 294 7.87 -19.13 3.67
N VAL A 295 7.19 -18.26 2.92
CA VAL A 295 7.83 -17.14 2.19
C VAL A 295 8.56 -16.22 3.16
N ARG A 296 7.90 -15.85 4.26
CA ARG A 296 8.49 -14.99 5.29
C ARG A 296 9.70 -15.64 5.96
N THR A 297 9.65 -16.95 6.17
CA THR A 297 10.77 -17.73 6.71
C THR A 297 11.93 -17.81 5.71
N GLU A 298 11.63 -18.17 4.46
CA GLU A 298 12.60 -18.31 3.36
C GLU A 298 13.45 -17.05 3.19
N TYR A 299 12.79 -15.90 3.18
CA TYR A 299 13.45 -14.60 2.98
C TYR A 299 13.71 -13.85 4.29
N LYS A 300 13.63 -14.54 5.44
CA LYS A 300 13.93 -14.02 6.78
C LYS A 300 13.27 -12.67 7.09
N THR A 301 12.02 -12.50 6.67
CA THR A 301 11.26 -11.25 6.79
C THR A 301 9.88 -11.55 7.42
N PRO A 302 9.79 -11.71 8.76
CA PRO A 302 8.58 -12.21 9.44
C PRO A 302 7.33 -11.34 9.27
N ASN A 303 7.50 -10.04 8.98
CA ASN A 303 6.42 -9.08 8.75
C ASN A 303 6.39 -8.56 7.31
N MET A 304 6.86 -9.36 6.33
CA MET A 304 6.86 -8.96 4.94
C MET A 304 5.44 -8.56 4.49
N PRO A 305 5.24 -7.35 3.96
CA PRO A 305 4.01 -6.95 3.29
C PRO A 305 3.61 -7.97 2.22
N PHE A 306 2.37 -8.47 2.28
CA PHE A 306 1.90 -9.50 1.37
C PHE A 306 0.54 -9.14 0.76
N VAL A 307 0.45 -9.15 -0.57
CA VAL A 307 -0.78 -8.89 -1.31
C VAL A 307 -1.26 -10.16 -1.99
N ILE A 308 -2.50 -10.55 -1.73
CA ILE A 308 -3.18 -11.69 -2.36
C ILE A 308 -4.15 -11.16 -3.42
N GLY A 309 -3.91 -11.46 -4.69
CA GLY A 309 -4.87 -11.20 -5.76
C GLY A 309 -6.02 -12.20 -5.72
N VAL A 310 -7.23 -11.73 -5.42
CA VAL A 310 -8.45 -12.56 -5.40
C VAL A 310 -8.81 -12.95 -6.83
N LEU A 311 -9.12 -14.23 -7.06
CA LEU A 311 -9.49 -14.76 -8.36
C LEU A 311 -10.82 -14.14 -8.84
N GLY A 312 -10.75 -13.34 -9.90
CA GLY A 312 -11.89 -12.58 -10.42
C GLY A 312 -12.48 -13.12 -11.70
N THR A 313 -12.23 -14.39 -12.07
CA THR A 313 -12.66 -14.95 -13.36
C THR A 313 -14.17 -15.08 -13.50
N ASN A 314 -14.91 -15.07 -12.38
CA ASN A 314 -16.37 -15.00 -12.36
C ASN A 314 -16.92 -13.57 -12.56
N MET A 315 -16.05 -12.57 -12.65
CA MET A 315 -16.29 -11.17 -13.03
C MET A 315 -17.20 -10.30 -12.17
N THR A 316 -18.29 -10.85 -11.65
CA THR A 316 -19.20 -10.11 -10.78
C THR A 316 -18.88 -10.38 -9.32
N LYS A 317 -19.32 -9.49 -8.44
CA LYS A 317 -19.17 -9.69 -7.00
C LYS A 317 -19.85 -10.99 -6.57
N GLU A 318 -21.07 -11.23 -7.04
CA GLU A 318 -21.86 -12.43 -6.70
C GLU A 318 -21.17 -13.70 -7.18
N GLY A 319 -20.58 -13.68 -8.38
CA GLY A 319 -19.87 -14.82 -8.94
C GLY A 319 -18.58 -15.12 -8.19
N VAL A 320 -17.82 -14.09 -7.83
CA VAL A 320 -16.57 -14.23 -7.07
C VAL A 320 -16.85 -14.64 -5.62
N ASP A 321 -17.92 -14.14 -5.00
CA ASP A 321 -18.30 -14.50 -3.64
C ASP A 321 -18.74 -15.96 -3.49
N LYS A 322 -19.22 -16.58 -4.58
CA LYS A 322 -19.53 -18.02 -4.64
C LYS A 322 -18.33 -18.90 -4.94
N ASN A 323 -17.20 -18.34 -5.37
CA ASN A 323 -16.02 -19.11 -5.73
C ASN A 323 -15.21 -19.45 -4.47
N ALA A 324 -15.15 -20.74 -4.10
CA ALA A 324 -14.50 -21.20 -2.87
C ALA A 324 -13.02 -20.78 -2.75
N VAL A 325 -12.26 -20.78 -3.86
CA VAL A 325 -10.87 -20.30 -3.86
C VAL A 325 -10.81 -18.81 -3.53
N SER A 326 -11.71 -18.01 -4.08
CA SER A 326 -11.80 -16.56 -3.82
C SER A 326 -12.15 -16.26 -2.37
N VAL A 327 -13.04 -17.06 -1.78
CA VAL A 327 -13.35 -17.03 -0.34
C VAL A 327 -12.09 -17.37 0.47
N GLY A 328 -11.42 -18.48 0.16
CA GLY A 328 -10.21 -18.92 0.84
C GLY A 328 -9.07 -17.89 0.79
N GLN A 329 -8.91 -17.18 -0.32
CA GLN A 329 -7.95 -16.07 -0.48
C GLN A 329 -8.22 -14.91 0.49
N ARG A 330 -9.49 -14.49 0.61
CA ARG A 330 -9.88 -13.42 1.52
C ARG A 330 -9.76 -13.84 2.98
N GLU A 331 -10.16 -15.06 3.29
CA GLU A 331 -10.07 -15.60 4.65
C GLU A 331 -8.63 -15.79 5.11
N ALA A 332 -7.75 -16.24 4.22
CA ALA A 332 -6.32 -16.30 4.50
C ALA A 332 -5.76 -14.90 4.80
N ALA A 333 -6.09 -13.88 4.00
CA ALA A 333 -5.66 -12.49 4.28
C ALA A 333 -6.16 -11.96 5.63
N LYS A 334 -7.32 -12.44 6.11
CA LYS A 334 -7.94 -12.05 7.38
C LYS A 334 -7.46 -12.89 8.59
N ALA A 335 -6.54 -13.83 8.40
CA ALA A 335 -6.03 -14.64 9.51
C ALA A 335 -5.46 -13.73 10.61
N PRO A 336 -5.70 -14.00 11.91
CA PRO A 336 -5.28 -13.12 13.01
C PRO A 336 -3.79 -12.79 12.98
N GLU A 337 -2.92 -13.76 12.65
CA GLU A 337 -1.47 -13.57 12.56
C GLU A 337 -1.01 -12.62 11.43
N PHE A 338 -1.90 -12.24 10.53
CA PHE A 338 -1.61 -11.42 9.35
C PHE A 338 -2.21 -10.01 9.43
N LYS A 339 -2.82 -9.67 10.56
CA LYS A 339 -3.43 -8.36 10.79
C LYS A 339 -2.40 -7.25 10.57
N GLY A 340 -2.70 -6.35 9.63
CA GLY A 340 -1.88 -5.17 9.34
C GLY A 340 -0.71 -5.38 8.38
N ASN A 341 -0.39 -6.62 7.98
CA ASN A 341 0.72 -6.89 7.06
C ASN A 341 0.36 -7.81 5.88
N VAL A 342 -0.90 -8.25 5.76
CA VAL A 342 -1.45 -8.93 4.57
C VAL A 342 -2.77 -8.30 4.17
N VAL A 343 -3.00 -8.13 2.86
CA VAL A 343 -4.29 -7.70 2.31
C VAL A 343 -4.65 -8.48 1.05
N SER A 344 -5.94 -8.52 0.73
CA SER A 344 -6.44 -9.09 -0.52
C SER A 344 -6.94 -8.00 -1.48
N VAL A 345 -6.72 -8.19 -2.78
CA VAL A 345 -7.10 -7.25 -3.85
C VAL A 345 -8.05 -7.93 -4.83
N GLU A 346 -9.21 -7.32 -5.03
CA GLU A 346 -10.30 -7.83 -5.86
C GLU A 346 -10.04 -7.63 -7.36
N SER A 347 -9.54 -8.65 -8.05
CA SER A 347 -9.23 -8.51 -9.48
C SER A 347 -10.46 -8.26 -10.36
N TYR A 348 -11.65 -8.75 -9.97
CA TYR A 348 -12.87 -8.53 -10.75
C TYR A 348 -13.25 -7.04 -10.87
N LYS A 349 -12.82 -6.19 -9.94
CA LYS A 349 -13.03 -4.74 -10.01
C LYS A 349 -12.21 -4.06 -11.11
N SER A 350 -11.17 -4.73 -11.61
CA SER A 350 -10.32 -4.21 -12.69
C SER A 350 -10.79 -4.65 -14.08
N TYR A 351 -11.84 -5.47 -14.18
CA TYR A 351 -12.25 -6.13 -15.43
C TYR A 351 -12.57 -5.14 -16.55
N ASP A 352 -12.17 -5.50 -17.79
CA ASP A 352 -12.47 -4.70 -18.98
C ASP A 352 -13.80 -5.14 -19.60
N LEU A 353 -14.88 -4.51 -19.13
CA LEU A 353 -16.24 -4.80 -19.60
C LEU A 353 -16.46 -4.43 -21.08
N LYS A 354 -15.68 -3.49 -21.63
CA LYS A 354 -15.77 -3.14 -23.06
C LYS A 354 -15.15 -4.22 -23.92
N ALA A 355 -13.96 -4.72 -23.56
CA ALA A 355 -13.36 -5.88 -24.22
C ALA A 355 -14.27 -7.12 -24.11
N ARG A 356 -14.92 -7.30 -22.95
CA ARG A 356 -15.88 -8.39 -22.75
C ARG A 356 -17.05 -8.31 -23.74
N LYS A 357 -17.63 -7.13 -23.93
CA LYS A 357 -18.75 -6.93 -24.87
C LYS A 357 -18.36 -7.33 -26.29
N VAL A 358 -17.14 -7.00 -26.73
CA VAL A 358 -16.63 -7.46 -28.04
C VAL A 358 -16.50 -8.98 -28.06
N PHE A 359 -15.97 -9.58 -26.99
CA PHE A 359 -15.82 -11.03 -26.91
C PHE A 359 -17.17 -11.77 -27.02
N ASP A 360 -18.15 -11.34 -26.22
CA ASP A 360 -19.48 -11.95 -26.13
C ASP A 360 -20.32 -11.74 -27.40
N SER A 361 -20.06 -10.68 -28.16
CA SER A 361 -20.68 -10.46 -29.48
C SER A 361 -20.21 -11.45 -30.57
N GLY A 362 -19.33 -12.39 -30.22
CA GLY A 362 -18.75 -13.36 -31.15
C GLY A 362 -17.37 -12.93 -31.63
N TRP A 363 -16.38 -12.98 -30.74
CA TRP A 363 -14.98 -12.58 -31.02
C TRP A 363 -14.39 -13.16 -32.32
N ALA A 364 -14.78 -14.37 -32.73
CA ALA A 364 -14.29 -15.00 -33.95
C ALA A 364 -14.83 -14.32 -35.21
N LYS A 365 -16.08 -13.86 -35.18
CA LYS A 365 -16.70 -13.08 -36.26
C LYS A 365 -16.24 -11.62 -36.22
N ASN A 366 -15.93 -11.10 -35.04
CA ASN A 366 -15.45 -9.75 -34.78
C ASN A 366 -13.94 -9.73 -34.46
N PHE A 367 -13.14 -10.46 -35.23
CA PHE A 367 -11.74 -10.74 -34.89
C PHE A 367 -10.84 -9.51 -34.97
N ALA A 368 -11.02 -8.68 -36.00
CA ALA A 368 -10.24 -7.46 -36.20
C ALA A 368 -10.54 -6.41 -35.12
N GLN A 369 -11.77 -6.35 -34.62
CA GLN A 369 -12.08 -5.59 -33.41
C GLN A 369 -11.52 -6.23 -32.14
N TRP A 370 -11.70 -7.54 -31.98
CA TRP A 370 -11.26 -8.29 -30.80
C TRP A 370 -9.77 -8.08 -30.53
N ARG A 371 -8.92 -8.22 -31.54
CA ARG A 371 -7.46 -8.06 -31.41
C ARG A 371 -7.01 -6.65 -30.99
N LEU A 372 -7.87 -5.63 -31.08
CA LEU A 372 -7.58 -4.27 -30.60
C LEU A 372 -7.83 -4.11 -29.10
N VAL A 373 -8.72 -4.93 -28.53
CA VAL A 373 -9.19 -4.79 -27.13
C VAL A 373 -8.80 -5.96 -26.23
N GLY A 374 -8.45 -7.10 -26.81
CA GLY A 374 -8.04 -8.29 -26.08
C GLY A 374 -7.15 -9.20 -26.92
N SER A 375 -6.63 -10.25 -26.27
CA SER A 375 -5.73 -11.21 -26.90
C SER A 375 -5.84 -12.62 -26.33
N ASP A 376 -6.75 -12.88 -25.39
CA ASP A 376 -6.91 -14.18 -24.76
C ASP A 376 -8.34 -14.43 -24.24
N ARG A 377 -8.59 -15.60 -23.67
CA ARG A 377 -9.90 -16.02 -23.17
C ARG A 377 -10.27 -15.32 -21.84
N PRO A 378 -11.56 -15.34 -21.45
CA PRO A 378 -12.03 -14.74 -20.20
C PRO A 378 -11.29 -15.22 -18.94
N TYR A 379 -10.81 -16.47 -18.91
CA TYR A 379 -10.05 -17.02 -17.78
C TYR A 379 -8.66 -16.38 -17.61
N HIS A 380 -8.11 -15.76 -18.67
CA HIS A 380 -6.93 -14.89 -18.66
C HIS A 380 -7.31 -13.40 -18.74
N TYR A 381 -8.49 -13.05 -18.22
CA TYR A 381 -8.98 -11.68 -18.20
C TYR A 381 -8.94 -11.01 -19.59
N LEU A 382 -9.37 -11.80 -20.60
CA LEU A 382 -9.47 -11.39 -22.00
C LEU A 382 -8.10 -11.08 -22.67
N GLY A 383 -6.98 -11.26 -21.96
CA GLY A 383 -5.72 -10.67 -22.39
C GLY A 383 -5.85 -9.15 -22.58
N SER A 384 -6.63 -8.47 -21.72
CA SER A 384 -6.77 -7.01 -21.78
C SER A 384 -5.61 -6.31 -21.07
N GLY A 385 -4.87 -5.48 -21.81
CA GLY A 385 -3.79 -4.66 -21.25
C GLY A 385 -4.31 -3.65 -20.23
N LYS A 386 -5.51 -3.09 -20.45
CA LYS A 386 -6.20 -2.23 -19.48
C LYS A 386 -6.42 -2.96 -18.15
N PHE A 387 -6.92 -4.19 -18.20
CA PHE A 387 -7.12 -5.00 -16.99
C PHE A 387 -5.81 -5.16 -16.21
N PHE A 388 -4.73 -5.57 -16.87
CA PHE A 388 -3.46 -5.84 -16.19
C PHE A 388 -2.80 -4.56 -15.63
N VAL A 389 -2.92 -3.43 -16.32
CA VAL A 389 -2.45 -2.14 -15.80
C VAL A 389 -3.24 -1.73 -14.57
N ARG A 390 -4.58 -1.80 -14.61
CA ARG A 390 -5.45 -1.51 -13.46
C ARG A 390 -5.15 -2.43 -12.27
N LEU A 391 -5.02 -3.73 -12.52
CA LEU A 391 -4.73 -4.70 -11.47
C LEU A 391 -3.35 -4.47 -10.85
N GLY A 392 -2.34 -4.17 -11.68
CA GLY A 392 -1.00 -3.83 -11.22
C GLY A 392 -1.01 -2.60 -10.30
N ASP A 393 -1.71 -1.54 -10.69
CA ASP A 393 -1.87 -0.34 -9.84
C ASP A 393 -2.65 -0.65 -8.55
N ALA A 394 -3.68 -1.49 -8.59
CA ALA A 394 -4.40 -1.92 -7.40
C ALA A 394 -3.50 -2.71 -6.44
N PHE A 395 -2.64 -3.60 -6.95
CA PHE A 395 -1.62 -4.29 -6.16
C PHE A 395 -0.60 -3.31 -5.57
N ALA A 396 -0.15 -2.30 -6.33
CA ALA A 396 0.79 -1.30 -5.84
C ALA A 396 0.20 -0.42 -4.73
N ASN A 397 -1.06 0.02 -4.88
CA ASN A 397 -1.76 0.79 -3.84
C ASN A 397 -1.90 -0.03 -2.54
N ALA A 398 -2.29 -1.30 -2.66
CA ALA A 398 -2.41 -2.21 -1.52
C ALA A 398 -1.05 -2.47 -0.84
N MET A 399 -0.02 -2.74 -1.64
CA MET A 399 1.35 -2.97 -1.17
C MET A 399 1.91 -1.73 -0.45
N PHE A 400 1.74 -0.55 -1.04
CA PHE A 400 2.20 0.69 -0.44
C PHE A 400 1.51 0.98 0.89
N GLY A 401 0.18 0.77 0.99
CA GLY A 401 -0.53 0.92 2.26
C GLY A 401 -0.01 -0.02 3.35
N LEU A 402 0.39 -1.25 3.00
CA LEU A 402 1.05 -2.16 3.94
C LEU A 402 2.44 -1.67 4.35
N ILE A 403 3.22 -1.11 3.43
CA ILE A 403 4.55 -0.54 3.72
C ILE A 403 4.41 0.68 4.64
N GLU A 404 3.44 1.55 4.41
CA GLU A 404 3.15 2.70 5.28
C GLU A 404 2.75 2.23 6.68
N ASN A 405 1.87 1.23 6.79
CA ASN A 405 1.51 0.64 8.07
C ASN A 405 2.71 0.03 8.79
N LYS A 406 3.56 -0.72 8.07
CA LYS A 406 4.81 -1.28 8.62
C LYS A 406 5.76 -0.18 9.07
N THR A 407 5.89 0.91 8.32
CA THR A 407 6.78 2.02 8.65
C THR A 407 6.26 2.77 9.87
N ALA A 408 4.96 3.02 9.97
CA ALA A 408 4.33 3.57 11.17
C ALA A 408 4.56 2.66 12.38
N ALA A 409 4.40 1.34 12.21
CA ALA A 409 4.66 0.36 13.26
C ALA A 409 6.16 0.17 13.60
N ALA A 410 7.09 0.43 12.68
CA ALA A 410 8.55 0.31 12.88
C ALA A 410 9.20 1.63 13.35
N SER A 411 8.53 2.77 13.15
CA SER A 411 8.85 4.03 13.82
C SER A 411 8.55 4.00 15.33
N SER A 412 8.15 2.83 15.86
CA SER A 412 7.97 2.49 17.28
C SER A 412 9.27 2.42 18.09
N GLY A 413 10.22 3.33 17.85
CA GLY A 413 11.04 3.77 18.97
C GLY A 413 10.14 4.61 19.88
N VAL A 414 10.31 4.51 21.20
CA VAL A 414 9.66 5.48 22.09
C VAL A 414 10.16 6.87 21.68
N ALA A 415 9.25 7.75 21.28
CA ALA A 415 9.55 9.05 20.69
C ALA A 415 10.28 9.99 21.66
N VAL A 416 10.15 9.73 22.95
CA VAL A 416 10.85 10.43 24.03
C VAL A 416 12.20 9.77 24.28
N ALA A 417 13.28 10.55 24.19
CA ALA A 417 14.61 10.09 24.55
C ALA A 417 14.89 10.27 26.06
N ASN A 418 15.82 9.48 26.60
CA ASN A 418 16.24 9.59 27.99
C ASN A 418 16.80 10.99 28.28
N GLY A 419 16.33 11.63 29.35
CA GLY A 419 16.71 12.98 29.75
C GLY A 419 15.87 14.11 29.13
N GLU A 420 15.00 13.83 28.15
CA GLU A 420 14.12 14.86 27.56
C GLU A 420 13.10 15.39 28.59
N LYS A 421 12.74 16.67 28.44
CA LYS A 421 11.72 17.35 29.24
C LYS A 421 10.36 17.30 28.57
N ILE A 422 9.33 16.93 29.34
CA ILE A 422 7.94 16.87 28.86
C ILE A 422 7.09 17.88 29.64
N ALA A 423 6.56 18.87 28.95
CA ALA A 423 5.54 19.76 29.48
C ALA A 423 4.14 19.16 29.34
N PHE A 424 3.36 19.19 30.41
CA PHE A 424 1.95 18.79 30.43
C PHE A 424 1.09 20.06 30.56
N LEU A 425 0.68 20.63 29.44
CA LEU A 425 -0.17 21.82 29.38
C LEU A 425 -1.64 21.39 29.33
N GLY A 426 -2.43 21.88 30.27
CA GLY A 426 -3.87 21.63 30.25
C GLY A 426 -4.64 22.31 31.35
N ASP A 427 -5.85 21.80 31.59
CA ASP A 427 -6.82 22.36 32.53
C ASP A 427 -6.81 21.64 33.89
N SER A 428 -7.98 21.52 34.54
CA SER A 428 -8.15 20.81 35.81
C SER A 428 -7.80 19.33 35.72
N ILE A 429 -8.01 18.67 34.57
CA ILE A 429 -7.68 17.26 34.40
C ILE A 429 -6.16 17.08 34.45
N THR A 430 -5.41 17.95 33.77
CA THR A 430 -3.94 17.97 33.82
C THR A 430 -3.41 18.43 35.17
N ALA A 431 -4.07 19.40 35.82
CA ALA A 431 -3.71 19.83 37.18
C ALA A 431 -3.83 18.68 38.20
N ALA A 432 -4.90 17.89 38.10
CA ALA A 432 -5.06 16.66 38.89
C ALA A 432 -4.07 15.57 38.47
N GLY A 433 -3.75 15.47 37.18
CA GLY A 433 -2.81 14.49 36.60
C GLY A 433 -1.38 14.56 37.15
N ARG A 434 -0.97 15.70 37.73
CA ARG A 434 0.31 15.85 38.46
C ARG A 434 0.36 15.08 39.78
N ARG A 435 -0.79 14.84 40.43
CA ARG A 435 -0.86 14.21 41.76
C ARG A 435 -0.47 12.72 41.67
N PRO A 436 -0.06 12.08 42.78
CA PRO A 436 0.17 10.63 42.81
C PRO A 436 -1.03 9.87 42.22
N GLY A 437 -0.77 8.93 41.31
CA GLY A 437 -1.81 8.18 40.58
C GLY A 437 -2.50 8.94 39.44
N GLY A 438 -2.17 10.22 39.22
CA GLY A 438 -2.66 11.01 38.09
C GLY A 438 -2.00 10.64 36.76
N TYR A 439 -2.70 10.84 35.65
CA TYR A 439 -2.23 10.33 34.34
C TYR A 439 -0.86 10.85 33.92
N CYS A 440 -0.49 12.09 34.27
CA CYS A 440 0.83 12.63 33.92
C CYS A 440 1.95 11.86 34.64
N GLN A 441 1.73 11.51 35.91
CA GLN A 441 2.67 10.68 36.68
C GLN A 441 2.75 9.26 36.11
N LEU A 442 1.62 8.68 35.72
CA LEU A 442 1.58 7.34 35.14
C LEU A 442 2.28 7.26 33.77
N VAL A 443 2.20 8.30 32.94
CA VAL A 443 2.97 8.39 31.68
C VAL A 443 4.47 8.38 31.96
N LEU A 444 4.93 9.18 32.93
CA LEU A 444 6.34 9.22 33.32
C LEU A 444 6.80 7.87 33.90
N ALA A 445 5.96 7.21 34.70
CA ALA A 445 6.24 5.87 35.22
C ALA A 445 6.35 4.84 34.09
N ALA A 446 5.46 4.90 33.08
CA ALA A 446 5.50 4.02 31.92
C ALA A 446 6.83 4.16 31.15
N LEU A 447 7.26 5.40 30.90
CA LEU A 447 8.54 5.70 30.25
C LEU A 447 9.71 5.19 31.08
N LYS A 448 9.69 5.43 32.39
CA LYS A 448 10.73 4.98 33.33
C LYS A 448 10.86 3.46 33.38
N ASP A 449 9.76 2.73 33.33
CA ASP A 449 9.76 1.27 33.25
C ASP A 449 10.48 0.74 31.99
N GLN A 450 10.57 1.56 30.93
CA GLN A 450 11.33 1.26 29.71
C GLN A 450 12.77 1.83 29.73
N GLY A 451 13.24 2.31 30.90
CA GLY A 451 14.57 2.91 31.04
C GLY A 451 14.68 4.35 30.51
N ILE A 452 13.55 5.04 30.29
CA ILE A 452 13.52 6.41 29.79
C ILE A 452 13.10 7.34 30.94
N GLU A 453 14.06 8.04 31.51
CA GLU A 453 13.81 9.07 32.52
C GLU A 453 13.52 10.41 31.84
N ALA A 454 12.27 10.86 31.93
CA ALA A 454 11.84 12.16 31.43
C ALA A 454 11.61 13.16 32.57
N THR A 455 11.98 14.42 32.36
CA THR A 455 11.79 15.48 33.37
C THR A 455 10.47 16.23 33.13
N PRO A 456 9.52 16.25 34.08
CA PRO A 456 8.22 16.87 33.85
C PRO A 456 8.21 18.39 34.09
N VAL A 457 7.42 19.10 33.29
CA VAL A 457 6.95 20.47 33.55
C VAL A 457 5.42 20.43 33.63
N PHE A 458 4.87 20.46 34.84
CA PHE A 458 3.41 20.41 35.04
C PHE A 458 2.80 21.81 34.91
N ALA A 459 2.08 22.03 33.81
CA ALA A 459 1.43 23.29 33.47
C ALA A 459 -0.11 23.15 33.42
N GLY A 460 -0.70 22.34 34.29
CA GLY A 460 -2.16 22.22 34.43
C GLY A 460 -2.74 23.28 35.39
N ILE A 461 -3.82 23.97 34.99
CA ILE A 461 -4.54 24.91 35.88
C ILE A 461 -6.05 24.69 35.79
N GLY A 462 -6.70 24.54 36.94
CA GLY A 462 -8.13 24.28 37.03
C GLY A 462 -9.00 25.32 36.35
N GLY A 463 -10.02 24.87 35.60
CA GLY A 463 -11.00 25.73 34.95
C GLY A 463 -10.50 26.52 33.73
N HIS A 464 -9.23 26.37 33.36
CA HIS A 464 -8.66 27.08 32.20
C HIS A 464 -9.21 26.57 30.88
N LYS A 465 -9.29 27.49 29.91
CA LYS A 465 -9.71 27.30 28.52
C LYS A 465 -8.58 27.65 27.56
N SER A 466 -8.78 27.40 26.27
CA SER A 466 -7.76 27.59 25.23
C SER A 466 -7.13 29.00 25.22
N ASN A 467 -7.91 30.07 25.41
CA ASN A 467 -7.41 31.44 25.47
C ASN A 467 -6.48 31.68 26.67
N GLN A 468 -6.81 31.13 27.82
CA GLN A 468 -6.00 31.24 29.04
C GLN A 468 -4.73 30.40 28.95
N MET A 469 -4.78 29.23 28.30
CA MET A 469 -3.60 28.43 28.01
C MET A 469 -2.65 29.14 27.04
N LEU A 470 -3.18 29.78 25.99
CA LEU A 470 -2.38 30.58 25.07
C LEU A 470 -1.70 31.76 25.77
N ALA A 471 -2.42 32.47 26.64
CA ALA A 471 -1.88 33.62 27.37
C ALA A 471 -0.71 33.27 28.30
N ARG A 472 -0.70 32.06 28.86
CA ARG A 472 0.33 31.60 29.80
C ARG A 472 1.38 30.67 29.20
N LEU A 473 1.28 30.35 27.91
CA LEU A 473 2.17 29.39 27.23
C LEU A 473 3.66 29.72 27.43
N GLU A 474 4.02 31.00 27.28
CA GLU A 474 5.41 31.45 27.45
C GLU A 474 5.90 31.23 28.89
N LYS A 475 5.09 31.66 29.86
CA LYS A 475 5.42 31.62 31.29
C LYS A 475 5.54 30.19 31.80
N ASP A 476 4.56 29.35 31.47
CA ASP A 476 4.36 28.06 32.12
C ASP A 476 4.98 26.89 31.33
N VAL A 477 5.31 27.09 30.05
CA VAL A 477 5.87 26.04 29.18
C VAL A 477 7.18 26.48 28.54
N LEU A 478 7.16 27.47 27.64
CA LEU A 478 8.30 27.72 26.74
C LEU A 478 9.56 28.19 27.48
N ARG A 479 9.41 29.00 28.54
CA ARG A 479 10.52 29.40 29.42
C ARG A 479 11.31 28.22 30.00
N HIS A 480 10.66 27.08 30.21
CA HIS A 480 11.29 25.88 30.76
C HIS A 480 12.04 25.04 29.72
N LYS A 481 11.97 25.44 28.43
CA LYS A 481 12.61 24.77 27.28
C LYS A 481 12.37 23.26 27.27
N PRO A 482 11.10 22.80 27.22
CA PRO A 482 10.81 21.38 27.11
C PRO A 482 11.11 20.88 25.70
N ASP A 483 11.44 19.60 25.56
CA ASP A 483 11.59 18.94 24.26
C ASP A 483 10.23 18.54 23.70
N TRP A 484 9.30 18.17 24.59
CA TRP A 484 7.93 17.78 24.27
C TRP A 484 6.89 18.62 25.03
N MET A 485 5.74 18.86 24.41
CA MET A 485 4.55 19.37 25.06
C MET A 485 3.34 18.50 24.72
N THR A 486 2.65 18.00 25.74
CA THR A 486 1.28 17.49 25.62
C THR A 486 0.29 18.61 25.86
N LEU A 487 -0.75 18.72 25.04
CA LEU A 487 -1.81 19.73 25.17
C LEU A 487 -3.19 19.07 25.31
N SER A 488 -3.77 19.19 26.51
CA SER A 488 -5.14 18.73 26.82
C SER A 488 -6.03 19.93 27.11
N CYS A 489 -6.93 20.26 26.17
CA CYS A 489 -7.84 21.41 26.26
C CYS A 489 -9.12 21.12 25.48
N GLY A 490 -10.24 21.74 25.89
CA GLY A 490 -11.51 21.73 25.16
C GLY A 490 -12.72 21.39 26.03
N VAL A 491 -12.55 20.66 27.14
CA VAL A 491 -13.63 20.35 28.08
C VAL A 491 -14.25 21.64 28.63
N ASN A 492 -13.45 22.56 29.20
CA ASN A 492 -13.97 23.81 29.75
C ASN A 492 -14.41 24.82 28.68
N ASP A 493 -13.83 24.75 27.48
CA ASP A 493 -14.23 25.57 26.35
C ASP A 493 -15.69 25.28 25.97
N VAL A 494 -16.16 24.04 26.14
CA VAL A 494 -17.55 23.63 25.89
C VAL A 494 -18.40 23.63 27.16
N TRP A 495 -17.93 23.04 28.25
CA TRP A 495 -18.71 22.79 29.47
C TRP A 495 -19.18 24.08 30.16
N HIS A 496 -18.39 25.15 30.07
CA HIS A 496 -18.74 26.44 30.67
C HIS A 496 -19.75 27.27 29.86
N GLY A 497 -20.25 26.74 28.74
CA GLY A 497 -21.31 27.38 27.94
C GLY A 497 -20.91 28.78 27.46
N ALA A 498 -21.70 29.80 27.79
CA ALA A 498 -21.42 31.19 27.42
C ALA A 498 -20.09 31.74 28.00
N ARG A 499 -19.57 31.14 29.08
CA ARG A 499 -18.25 31.46 29.65
C ARG A 499 -17.12 30.57 29.09
N GLY A 500 -17.46 29.71 28.14
CA GLY A 500 -16.57 28.86 27.36
C GLY A 500 -15.79 29.65 26.31
N VAL A 501 -15.21 28.95 25.33
CA VAL A 501 -14.62 29.55 24.13
C VAL A 501 -15.26 28.86 22.94
N ASP A 502 -15.86 29.64 22.04
CA ASP A 502 -16.50 29.12 20.85
C ASP A 502 -15.51 28.42 19.89
N LEU A 503 -16.02 27.59 18.99
CA LEU A 503 -15.18 26.75 18.13
C LEU A 503 -14.23 27.57 17.24
N PRO A 504 -14.66 28.63 16.53
CA PRO A 504 -13.75 29.51 15.80
C PRO A 504 -12.59 30.05 16.66
N SER A 505 -12.90 30.60 17.83
CA SER A 505 -11.90 31.14 18.76
C SER A 505 -10.98 30.04 19.30
N TYR A 506 -11.52 28.87 19.62
CA TYR A 506 -10.76 27.70 20.04
C TYR A 506 -9.76 27.26 18.98
N LYS A 507 -10.20 27.13 17.71
CA LYS A 507 -9.34 26.79 16.58
C LYS A 507 -8.14 27.73 16.49
N LYS A 508 -8.40 29.03 16.53
CA LYS A 508 -7.36 30.06 16.51
C LYS A 508 -6.39 29.91 17.69
N ASN A 509 -6.90 29.69 18.89
CA ASN A 509 -6.08 29.60 20.11
C ASN A 509 -5.17 28.36 20.09
N ILE A 510 -5.72 27.18 19.79
CA ILE A 510 -4.95 25.93 19.75
C ILE A 510 -3.91 25.97 18.63
N THR A 511 -4.27 26.43 17.43
CA THR A 511 -3.30 26.60 16.32
C THR A 511 -2.16 27.52 16.75
N ALA A 512 -2.46 28.66 17.38
CA ALA A 512 -1.43 29.57 17.87
C ALA A 512 -0.55 28.97 18.98
N ILE A 513 -1.10 28.12 19.86
CA ILE A 513 -0.31 27.39 20.86
C ILE A 513 0.67 26.45 20.18
N VAL A 514 0.19 25.65 19.21
CA VAL A 514 1.01 24.68 18.47
C VAL A 514 2.11 25.40 17.69
N ASP A 515 1.76 26.45 16.95
CA ASP A 515 2.71 27.22 16.13
C ASP A 515 3.82 27.84 16.99
N LYS A 516 3.47 28.44 18.14
CA LYS A 516 4.46 29.00 19.06
C LYS A 516 5.37 27.94 19.68
N ALA A 517 4.81 26.78 20.06
CA ALA A 517 5.59 25.69 20.61
C ALA A 517 6.57 25.11 19.57
N GLN A 518 6.10 24.84 18.35
CA GLN A 518 6.95 24.33 17.26
C GLN A 518 8.01 25.34 16.83
N ALA A 519 7.67 26.64 16.77
CA ALA A 519 8.64 27.69 16.49
C ALA A 519 9.75 27.79 17.56
N ALA A 520 9.43 27.43 18.82
CA ALA A 520 10.41 27.32 19.90
C ALA A 520 11.18 25.98 19.91
N GLY A 521 10.99 25.13 18.90
CA GLY A 521 11.65 23.82 18.79
C GLY A 521 11.00 22.71 19.61
N VAL A 522 9.83 22.95 20.21
CA VAL A 522 9.12 21.97 21.05
C VAL A 522 8.29 21.04 20.17
N LYS A 523 8.46 19.73 20.34
CA LYS A 523 7.63 18.71 19.69
C LYS A 523 6.28 18.64 20.40
N VAL A 524 5.18 18.55 19.64
CA VAL A 524 3.82 18.65 20.21
C VAL A 524 3.06 17.35 20.07
N MET A 525 2.39 16.95 21.15
CA MET A 525 1.34 15.94 21.15
C MET A 525 0.00 16.60 21.52
N LEU A 526 -1.00 16.44 20.66
CA LEU A 526 -2.36 16.89 20.91
C LEU A 526 -3.19 15.76 21.52
N LEU A 527 -3.97 16.08 22.55
CA LEU A 527 -4.90 15.16 23.20
C LEU A 527 -6.32 15.58 22.85
N THR A 528 -7.15 14.67 22.32
CA THR A 528 -8.58 14.97 22.18
C THR A 528 -9.21 15.11 23.58
N SER A 529 -10.16 16.03 23.72
CA SER A 529 -10.88 16.25 24.97
C SER A 529 -11.70 15.02 25.35
N THR A 530 -11.55 14.59 26.59
CA THR A 530 -12.35 13.53 27.21
C THR A 530 -13.83 13.95 27.34
N MET A 531 -14.71 12.97 27.53
CA MET A 531 -16.16 13.18 27.51
C MET A 531 -16.66 13.88 28.78
N ILE A 532 -17.65 14.75 28.62
CA ILE A 532 -18.38 15.37 29.73
C ILE A 532 -19.55 14.47 30.13
N ARG A 533 -19.66 14.09 31.41
CA ARG A 533 -20.67 13.16 31.98
C ARG A 533 -20.66 11.73 31.40
N GLU A 534 -19.59 11.33 30.71
CA GLU A 534 -19.40 9.96 30.20
C GLU A 534 -20.52 9.41 29.31
N ASP A 535 -21.20 10.31 28.59
CA ASP A 535 -22.29 9.92 27.70
C ASP A 535 -22.19 10.65 26.36
N GLN A 536 -21.81 9.93 25.31
CA GLN A 536 -21.60 10.55 24.01
C GLN A 536 -22.89 11.14 23.46
N ALA A 537 -24.05 10.59 23.83
CA ALA A 537 -25.34 11.07 23.37
C ALA A 537 -25.74 12.43 23.97
N ASN A 538 -25.09 12.88 25.06
CA ASN A 538 -25.50 14.13 25.69
C ASN A 538 -25.07 15.37 24.88
N ASP A 539 -25.84 16.45 25.04
CA ASP A 539 -25.69 17.70 24.28
C ASP A 539 -24.29 18.33 24.38
N LEU A 540 -23.62 18.17 25.52
CA LEU A 540 -22.28 18.73 25.72
C LEU A 540 -21.25 17.98 24.88
N ASN A 541 -21.34 16.65 24.81
CA ASN A 541 -20.44 15.86 23.96
C ASN A 541 -20.73 16.00 22.47
N GLN A 542 -21.98 16.25 22.08
CA GLN A 542 -22.32 16.61 20.70
C GLN A 542 -21.70 17.98 20.33
N LYS A 543 -21.70 18.95 21.25
CA LYS A 543 -21.00 20.23 21.08
C LYS A 543 -19.48 20.11 21.11
N LEU A 544 -18.93 19.12 21.83
CA LEU A 544 -17.51 18.85 21.93
C LEU A 544 -16.95 18.13 20.69
N ALA A 545 -17.77 17.35 19.98
CA ALA A 545 -17.32 16.55 18.83
C ALA A 545 -16.58 17.38 17.75
N PRO A 546 -17.07 18.56 17.31
CA PRO A 546 -16.34 19.40 16.36
C PRO A 546 -14.98 19.92 16.85
N TYR A 547 -14.80 20.08 18.17
CA TYR A 547 -13.52 20.47 18.76
C TYR A 547 -12.51 19.32 18.65
N ASN A 548 -12.95 18.09 18.91
CA ASN A 548 -12.12 16.90 18.78
C ASN A 548 -11.80 16.56 17.32
N GLU A 549 -12.76 16.73 16.40
CA GLU A 549 -12.50 16.62 14.96
C GLU A 549 -11.43 17.60 14.51
N PHE A 550 -11.49 18.85 14.99
CA PHE A 550 -10.45 19.83 14.70
C PHE A 550 -9.09 19.44 15.28
N ILE A 551 -9.02 18.93 16.51
CA ILE A 551 -7.75 18.45 17.09
C ILE A 551 -7.12 17.34 16.24
N ARG A 552 -7.93 16.37 15.77
CA ARG A 552 -7.46 15.31 14.86
C ARG A 552 -6.93 15.87 13.54
N ALA A 553 -7.66 16.81 12.95
CA ALA A 553 -7.25 17.45 11.70
C ALA A 553 -5.95 18.26 11.88
N LEU A 554 -5.86 19.06 12.94
CA LEU A 554 -4.69 19.89 13.23
C LEU A 554 -3.44 19.04 13.51
N ALA A 555 -3.57 17.93 14.25
CA ALA A 555 -2.45 17.03 14.49
C ALA A 555 -1.85 16.50 13.19
N LYS A 556 -2.71 16.10 12.23
CA LYS A 556 -2.28 15.66 10.90
C LYS A 556 -1.63 16.80 10.10
N GLU A 557 -2.26 17.97 10.08
CA GLU A 557 -1.77 19.15 9.35
C GLU A 557 -0.39 19.60 9.85
N LYS A 558 -0.22 19.69 11.17
CA LYS A 558 0.99 20.20 11.83
C LYS A 558 2.02 19.12 12.15
N LYS A 559 1.77 17.87 11.73
CA LYS A 559 2.61 16.69 11.98
C LYS A 559 2.92 16.50 13.48
N CYS A 560 1.92 16.74 14.33
CA CYS A 560 2.00 16.48 15.77
C CYS A 560 1.63 15.02 16.06
N LEU A 561 2.12 14.49 17.19
CA LEU A 561 1.56 13.24 17.73
C LEU A 561 0.12 13.49 18.19
N LEU A 562 -0.70 12.44 18.16
CA LEU A 562 -2.10 12.48 18.61
C LEU A 562 -2.36 11.34 19.60
N ALA A 563 -2.88 11.69 20.78
CA ALA A 563 -3.53 10.74 21.68
C ALA A 563 -5.05 10.97 21.62
N ASP A 564 -5.79 10.05 21.02
CA ASP A 564 -7.24 10.19 20.84
C ASP A 564 -8.02 9.71 22.07
N LEU A 565 -7.82 10.40 23.18
CA LEU A 565 -8.37 10.06 24.49
C LEU A 565 -9.91 10.06 24.53
N ASN A 566 -10.57 10.83 23.66
CA ASN A 566 -12.01 10.76 23.50
C ASN A 566 -12.46 9.39 22.96
N ALA A 567 -11.79 8.88 21.93
CA ALA A 567 -12.08 7.56 21.38
C ALA A 567 -11.75 6.45 22.38
N ASP A 568 -10.62 6.58 23.09
CA ASP A 568 -10.23 5.64 24.16
C ASP A 568 -11.26 5.61 25.29
N MET A 569 -11.77 6.77 25.70
CA MET A 569 -12.81 6.87 26.72
C MET A 569 -14.12 6.23 26.28
N GLN A 570 -14.59 6.49 25.05
CA GLN A 570 -15.77 5.83 24.49
C GLN A 570 -15.62 4.31 24.43
N ALA A 571 -14.45 3.82 24.02
CA ALA A 571 -14.16 2.38 23.99
C ALA A 571 -14.09 1.78 25.41
N GLY A 572 -13.52 2.50 26.37
CA GLY A 572 -13.45 2.10 27.77
C GLY A 572 -14.83 1.99 28.42
N LEU A 573 -15.72 2.96 28.17
CA LEU A 573 -17.07 2.98 28.73
C LEU A 573 -17.93 1.79 28.27
N LYS A 574 -17.72 1.28 27.04
CA LYS A 574 -18.41 0.07 26.54
C LYS A 574 -18.10 -1.21 27.31
N LYS A 575 -17.05 -1.21 28.14
CA LYS A 575 -16.68 -2.36 28.99
C LYS A 575 -17.45 -2.41 30.30
N PHE A 576 -18.14 -1.34 30.66
CA PHE A 576 -19.01 -1.29 31.82
C PHE A 576 -20.43 -1.74 31.44
N PRO A 577 -21.20 -2.30 32.40
CA PRO A 577 -22.63 -2.57 32.20
C PRO A 577 -23.39 -1.34 31.69
N ALA A 578 -24.40 -1.56 30.85
CA ALA A 578 -25.16 -0.48 30.21
C ALA A 578 -25.91 0.43 31.22
N ASP A 579 -26.22 -0.12 32.40
CA ASP A 579 -26.89 0.54 33.53
C ASP A 579 -25.91 1.15 34.55
N ALA A 580 -24.59 1.06 34.32
CA ALA A 580 -23.60 1.66 35.21
C ALA A 580 -23.80 3.19 35.32
N PRO A 581 -23.67 3.77 36.53
CA PRO A 581 -24.00 5.16 36.78
C PRO A 581 -23.03 6.11 36.05
N LYS A 582 -23.49 6.66 34.92
CA LYS A 582 -22.76 7.61 34.06
C LYS A 582 -22.08 8.72 34.88
N GLY A 583 -20.82 8.99 34.59
CA GLY A 583 -20.04 10.02 35.28
C GLY A 583 -19.31 9.51 36.53
N LYS A 584 -19.24 8.19 36.70
CA LYS A 584 -18.53 7.53 37.80
C LYS A 584 -17.66 6.36 37.33
N GLN A 585 -17.74 5.95 36.06
CA GLN A 585 -17.01 4.79 35.54
C GLN A 585 -15.52 5.11 35.37
N LEU A 586 -15.19 6.18 34.65
CA LEU A 586 -13.81 6.64 34.41
C LEU A 586 -13.53 8.01 35.08
N THR A 587 -14.58 8.68 35.55
CA THR A 587 -14.55 9.99 36.20
C THR A 587 -15.07 9.89 37.63
N SER A 588 -14.83 10.94 38.40
CA SER A 588 -15.30 11.08 39.78
C SER A 588 -16.54 11.97 39.88
N ASP A 589 -16.75 12.85 38.91
CA ASP A 589 -17.85 13.83 38.89
C ASP A 589 -18.44 14.03 37.48
N GLY A 590 -18.13 13.13 36.55
CA GLY A 590 -18.46 13.28 35.13
C GLY A 590 -17.42 14.03 34.30
N VAL A 591 -16.38 14.62 34.89
CA VAL A 591 -15.35 15.35 34.13
C VAL A 591 -13.93 14.95 34.56
N HIS A 592 -13.66 14.93 35.86
CA HIS A 592 -12.33 14.69 36.41
C HIS A 592 -12.08 13.19 36.58
N MET A 593 -10.94 12.71 36.07
CA MET A 593 -10.61 11.28 36.05
C MET A 593 -10.55 10.67 37.45
N ASN A 594 -11.19 9.51 37.61
CA ASN A 594 -10.93 8.60 38.73
C ASN A 594 -9.67 7.76 38.42
N LYS A 595 -9.36 6.74 39.23
CA LYS A 595 -8.20 5.88 39.00
C LYS A 595 -8.23 5.21 37.61
N ALA A 596 -9.37 4.63 37.21
CA ALA A 596 -9.51 3.97 35.91
C ALA A 596 -9.37 4.94 34.74
N GLY A 597 -9.92 6.16 34.86
CA GLY A 597 -9.74 7.21 33.86
C GLY A 597 -8.31 7.70 33.72
N ASN A 598 -7.58 7.84 34.84
CA ASN A 598 -6.16 8.22 34.81
C ASN A 598 -5.31 7.14 34.12
N ILE A 599 -5.59 5.86 34.37
CA ILE A 599 -4.94 4.74 33.67
C ILE A 599 -5.25 4.79 32.17
N MET A 600 -6.52 5.01 31.79
CA MET A 600 -6.92 5.12 30.38
C MET A 600 -6.17 6.25 29.67
N MET A 601 -6.16 7.46 30.24
CA MET A 601 -5.45 8.60 29.67
C MET A 601 -3.94 8.35 29.58
N ALA A 602 -3.34 7.74 30.61
CA ALA A 602 -1.91 7.45 30.63
C ALA A 602 -1.52 6.46 29.53
N ARG A 603 -2.32 5.40 29.33
CA ARG A 603 -2.10 4.44 28.24
C ARG A 603 -2.21 5.10 26.88
N GLY A 604 -3.23 5.92 26.64
CA GLY A 604 -3.40 6.62 25.36
C GLY A 604 -2.22 7.52 25.03
N VAL A 605 -1.75 8.30 26.01
CA VAL A 605 -0.58 9.18 25.84
C VAL A 605 0.72 8.40 25.65
N ALA A 606 0.99 7.39 26.48
CA ALA A 606 2.22 6.60 26.38
C ALA A 606 2.28 5.75 25.10
N LYS A 607 1.14 5.24 24.63
CA LYS A 607 1.01 4.59 23.33
C LYS A 607 1.27 5.55 22.17
N ALA A 608 0.78 6.78 22.27
CA ALA A 608 1.07 7.82 21.28
C ALA A 608 2.56 8.21 21.26
N PHE A 609 3.29 8.05 22.37
CA PHE A 609 4.75 8.13 22.41
C PHE A 609 5.46 6.87 21.89
N GLY A 610 4.76 5.80 21.54
CA GLY A 610 5.34 4.61 20.92
C GLY A 610 5.52 3.40 21.84
N LEU A 611 4.98 3.41 23.06
CA LEU A 611 4.97 2.21 23.91
C LEU A 611 3.96 1.18 23.37
N THR A 612 4.33 -0.11 23.42
CA THR A 612 3.44 -1.21 23.01
C THR A 612 2.40 -1.52 24.08
N ASP A 613 1.34 -2.25 23.70
CA ASP A 613 0.31 -2.68 24.65
C ASP A 613 0.91 -3.62 25.73
N GLU A 614 1.86 -4.48 25.37
CA GLU A 614 2.56 -5.36 26.31
C GLU A 614 3.39 -4.58 27.34
N GLN A 615 4.14 -3.55 26.91
CA GLN A 615 4.90 -2.69 27.82
C GLN A 615 3.98 -1.97 28.81
N LEU A 616 2.84 -1.47 28.31
CA LEU A 616 1.85 -0.77 29.13
C LEU A 616 1.11 -1.71 30.08
N ASP A 617 0.88 -2.97 29.71
CA ASP A 617 0.28 -3.97 30.58
C ASP A 617 1.21 -4.31 31.75
N GLU A 618 2.52 -4.44 31.50
CA GLU A 618 3.51 -4.64 32.57
C GLU A 618 3.61 -3.41 33.49
N SER A 619 3.68 -2.19 32.94
CA SER A 619 3.67 -0.97 33.74
C SER A 619 2.40 -0.84 34.59
N ALA A 620 1.23 -1.15 34.03
CA ALA A 620 -0.05 -1.02 34.71
C ALA A 620 -0.16 -1.92 35.96
N LYS A 621 0.56 -3.04 36.04
CA LYS A 621 0.62 -3.88 37.26
C LYS A 621 1.17 -3.13 38.47
N LYS A 622 2.00 -2.10 38.24
CA LYS A 622 2.62 -1.26 39.28
C LYS A 622 1.80 -0.01 39.60
N TRP A 623 0.79 0.32 38.80
CA TRP A 623 -0.09 1.48 38.98
C TRP A 623 -1.15 1.16 40.04
N LYS A 624 -0.70 1.02 41.29
CA LYS A 624 -1.55 0.76 42.45
C LYS A 624 -2.30 2.01 42.89
#